data_AF-A0A6P7H4C6-F1
#
_entry.id   AF-A0A6P7H4C6-F1
#
_cell.length_a   1.000
_cell.length_b   1.000
_cell.length_c   1.000
_cell.angle_alpha   90.00
_cell.angle_beta   90.00
_cell.angle_gamma   90.00
#
_symmetry.space_group_name_H-M   'P 1'
#
loop_
_entity.id
_entity.type
_entity.pdbx_description
1 polymer ?
#
loop_
_entity_poly.entity_id
_entity_poly.type
_entity_poly.pdbx_seq_one_letter_code
_entity_poly.pdbx_strand_id
1 'polypeptide(L)'
;MLAQVFFYSYFGNILQDESDALTNTIYNMNWYDFDEKSKRALLIIMSGMSRPIQMTAGKILVLNLETFKKIMKSTYSLLSIVKKFE
;
A
#
# COMPACT_ATOMS: atom_id res chain seq x y z
N MET A 1 5.12 10.85 -18.21
CA MET A 1 5.58 9.78 -17.29
C MET A 1 5.32 10.09 -15.83
N LEU A 2 5.77 11.23 -15.26
CA LEU A 2 5.55 11.53 -13.82
C LEU A 2 4.08 11.49 -13.39
N ALA A 3 3.18 12.09 -14.17
CA ALA A 3 1.74 12.05 -13.86
C ALA A 3 1.18 10.62 -13.82
N GLN A 4 1.62 9.74 -14.72
CA GLN A 4 1.18 8.34 -14.74
C GLN A 4 1.64 7.60 -13.48
N VAL A 5 2.92 7.73 -13.11
CA VAL A 5 3.47 7.13 -11.89
C VAL A 5 2.75 7.69 -10.65
N PHE A 6 2.47 8.99 -10.63
CA PHE A 6 1.70 9.61 -9.56
C PHE A 6 0.30 9.00 -9.42
N PHE A 7 -0.46 8.85 -10.51
CA PHE A 7 -1.78 8.22 -10.46
C PHE A 7 -1.71 6.78 -9.95
N TYR A 8 -0.77 5.97 -10.44
CA TYR A 8 -0.59 4.60 -9.96
C TYR A 8 -0.24 4.54 -8.46
N SER A 9 0.69 5.38 -8.01
CA SER A 9 1.06 5.49 -6.60
C SER A 9 -0.08 6.01 -5.71
N TYR A 10 -0.93 6.89 -6.25
CA TYR A 10 -2.09 7.43 -5.53
C TYR A 10 -3.15 6.35 -5.30
N PHE A 11 -3.56 5.66 -6.36
CA PHE A 11 -4.52 4.56 -6.24
C PHE A 11 -3.97 3.39 -5.43
N GLY A 12 -2.68 3.06 -5.58
CA GLY A 12 -2.04 2.03 -4.76
C GLY A 12 -2.01 2.39 -3.28
N ASN A 13 -1.85 3.67 -2.93
CA ASN A 13 -1.93 4.14 -1.55
C ASN A 13 -3.34 4.01 -0.98
N ILE A 14 -4.36 4.46 -1.73
CA ILE A 14 -5.77 4.33 -1.29
C ILE A 14 -6.13 2.87 -1.05
N LEU A 15 -5.73 1.98 -1.96
CA LEU A 15 -6.00 0.55 -1.83
C LEU A 15 -5.34 -0.03 -0.57
N GLN A 16 -4.11 0.39 -0.29
CA GLN A 16 -3.37 -0.06 0.90
C GLN A 16 -4.05 0.45 2.18
N ASP A 17 -4.41 1.73 2.24
CA ASP A 17 -5.06 2.34 3.40
C ASP A 17 -6.42 1.66 3.70
N GLU A 18 -7.23 1.40 2.67
CA GLU A 18 -8.51 0.70 2.81
C GLU A 18 -8.32 -0.76 3.26
N SER A 19 -7.31 -1.46 2.74
CA SER A 19 -6.97 -2.82 3.16
C SER A 19 -6.61 -2.87 4.65
N ASP A 20 -5.82 -1.91 5.12
CA ASP A 20 -5.40 -1.83 6.52
C ASP A 20 -6.58 -1.46 7.43
N ALA A 21 -7.43 -0.51 7.00
CA ALA A 21 -8.65 -0.13 7.72
C ALA A 21 -9.64 -1.29 7.85
N LEU A 22 -9.84 -2.05 6.78
CA LEU A 22 -10.71 -3.22 6.76
C LEU A 22 -10.19 -4.33 7.68
N THR A 23 -8.87 -4.56 7.70
CA THR A 23 -8.22 -5.50 8.62
C THR A 23 -8.45 -5.09 10.07
N ASN A 24 -8.26 -3.81 10.40
CA ASN A 24 -8.48 -3.29 11.74
C ASN A 24 -9.96 -3.39 12.17
N THR A 25 -10.89 -3.12 11.25
CA THR A 25 -12.33 -3.23 11.50
C THR A 25 -12.74 -4.66 11.81
N ILE A 26 -12.23 -5.63 11.02
CA ILE A 26 -12.48 -7.06 11.22
C ILE A 26 -11.83 -7.58 12.50
N TYR A 27 -10.71 -7.00 12.93
CA TYR A 27 -10.11 -7.34 14.22
C TYR A 27 -10.95 -6.82 15.41
N ASN A 28 -11.52 -5.63 15.29
CA ASN A 28 -12.25 -4.96 16.37
C ASN A 28 -13.75 -5.31 16.44
N MET A 29 -14.31 -6.00 15.44
CA MET A 29 -15.70 -6.48 15.53
C MET A 29 -15.85 -7.63 16.53
N ASN A 30 -17.05 -7.84 17.06
CA ASN A 30 -17.38 -8.93 17.97
C ASN A 30 -17.45 -10.29 17.23
N TRP A 31 -16.33 -10.71 16.63
CA TRP A 31 -16.23 -11.94 15.83
C TRP A 31 -16.58 -13.21 16.63
N TYR A 32 -16.50 -13.15 17.96
CA TYR A 32 -16.86 -14.23 18.88
C TYR A 32 -18.37 -14.47 18.99
N ASP A 33 -19.24 -13.54 18.58
CA ASP A 33 -20.69 -13.71 18.61
C ASP A 33 -21.25 -14.36 17.33
N PHE A 34 -20.40 -14.60 16.32
CA PHE A 34 -20.81 -15.19 15.05
C PHE A 34 -20.96 -16.72 15.11
N ASP A 35 -21.75 -17.25 14.17
CA ASP A 35 -21.88 -18.69 13.94
C ASP A 35 -20.53 -19.33 13.56
N GLU A 36 -20.35 -20.64 13.82
CA GLU A 36 -19.07 -21.32 13.63
C GLU A 36 -18.57 -21.26 12.18
N LYS A 37 -19.48 -21.30 11.20
CA LYS A 37 -19.13 -21.13 9.78
C LYS A 37 -18.54 -19.75 9.50
N SER A 38 -19.17 -18.71 10.03
CA SER A 38 -18.74 -17.32 9.85
C SER A 38 -17.42 -17.04 10.56
N LYS A 39 -17.21 -17.60 11.75
CA LYS A 39 -15.92 -17.55 12.48
C LYS A 39 -14.79 -18.15 11.66
N ARG A 40 -14.99 -19.35 11.09
CA ARG A 40 -13.99 -19.99 10.22
C ARG A 40 -13.68 -19.15 8.98
N ALA A 41 -14.70 -18.56 8.35
CA ALA A 41 -14.50 -17.67 7.21
C ALA A 41 -13.71 -16.40 7.59
N LEU A 42 -14.05 -15.77 8.71
CA LEU A 42 -13.34 -14.59 9.25
C LEU A 42 -11.87 -14.91 9.55
N LEU A 43 -11.57 -16.07 10.14
CA LEU A 43 -10.19 -16.50 10.40
C LEU A 43 -9.38 -16.66 9.10
N ILE A 44 -9.98 -17.23 8.05
CA ILE A 44 -9.32 -17.34 6.74
C ILE A 44 -9.04 -15.94 6.18
N ILE A 45 -10.03 -15.05 6.24
CA ILE A 45 -9.90 -13.66 5.76
C ILE A 45 -8.80 -12.91 6.54
N MET A 46 -8.81 -12.97 7.88
CA MET A 46 -7.78 -12.37 8.73
C MET A 46 -6.39 -12.93 8.42
N SER A 47 -6.26 -14.25 8.23
CA SER A 47 -4.98 -14.86 7.88
C SER A 47 -4.46 -14.40 6.50
N GLY A 48 -5.38 -14.17 5.54
CA GLY A 48 -5.05 -13.63 4.22
C GLY A 48 -4.63 -12.16 4.28
N MET A 49 -5.32 -11.36 5.09
CA MET A 49 -5.06 -9.92 5.24
C MET A 49 -3.89 -9.57 6.14
N SER A 50 -3.32 -10.55 6.84
CA SER A 50 -2.02 -10.40 7.51
C SER A 50 -0.92 -9.93 6.54
N ARG A 51 -1.10 -10.16 5.23
CA ARG A 51 -0.29 -9.55 4.17
C ARG A 51 -1.04 -8.34 3.60
N PRO A 52 -0.54 -7.11 3.77
CA PRO A 52 -1.21 -5.93 3.24
C PRO A 52 -1.34 -6.04 1.71
N ILE A 53 -2.51 -5.66 1.19
CA ILE A 53 -2.75 -5.63 -0.25
C ILE A 53 -1.94 -4.47 -0.82
N GLN A 54 -0.75 -4.79 -1.34
CA GLN A 54 0.17 -3.81 -1.89
C GLN A 54 0.25 -3.95 -3.40
N MET A 55 -0.03 -2.87 -4.13
CA MET A 55 0.25 -2.82 -5.56
C MET A 55 1.76 -2.74 -5.78
N THR A 56 2.34 -3.74 -6.44
CA THR A 56 3.79 -3.79 -6.71
C THR A 56 4.07 -3.70 -8.20
N ALA A 57 4.95 -2.77 -8.61
CA ALA A 57 5.53 -2.75 -9.94
C ALA A 57 6.66 -3.79 -10.02
N GLY A 58 6.49 -4.78 -10.91
CA GLY A 58 7.50 -5.81 -11.18
C GLY A 58 7.93 -6.65 -9.97
N LYS A 59 7.10 -6.72 -8.90
CA LYS A 59 7.42 -7.33 -7.59
C LYS A 59 8.61 -6.70 -6.83
N ILE A 60 9.17 -5.61 -7.32
CA ILE A 60 10.36 -4.97 -6.75
C ILE A 60 9.99 -3.68 -6.03
N LEU A 61 9.00 -2.95 -6.55
CA LEU A 61 8.70 -1.59 -6.11
C LEU A 61 7.23 -1.45 -5.72
N VAL A 62 6.98 -1.12 -4.45
CA VAL A 62 5.62 -0.85 -3.96
C VAL A 62 5.14 0.50 -4.51
N LEU A 63 4.00 0.48 -5.18
CA LEU A 63 3.37 1.66 -5.76
C LEU A 63 2.54 2.36 -4.70
N ASN A 64 3.20 3.16 -3.87
CA ASN A 64 2.56 4.05 -2.91
C ASN A 64 3.12 5.48 -3.02
N LEU A 65 2.46 6.43 -2.35
CA LEU A 65 2.86 7.84 -2.38
C LEU A 65 4.24 8.06 -1.74
N GLU A 66 4.60 7.26 -0.74
CA GLU A 66 5.91 7.32 -0.10
C GLU A 66 7.03 7.02 -1.10
N THR A 67 6.86 5.98 -1.91
CA THR A 67 7.84 5.59 -2.93
C THR A 67 7.92 6.62 -4.04
N PHE A 68 6.80 7.19 -4.48
CA PHE A 68 6.80 8.31 -5.43
C PHE A 68 7.59 9.51 -4.90
N LYS A 69 7.39 9.88 -3.62
CA LYS A 69 8.15 10.95 -2.96
C LYS A 69 9.65 10.65 -2.93
N LYS A 70 10.05 9.40 -2.64
CA LYS A 70 11.45 8.97 -2.69
C LYS A 70 12.05 9.12 -4.08
N ILE A 71 11.33 8.72 -5.13
CA ILE A 71 11.73 8.88 -6.53
C ILE A 71 11.96 10.37 -6.84
N MET A 72 10.98 11.22 -6.53
CA MET A 72 11.09 12.67 -6.76
C MET A 72 12.29 13.28 -6.04
N LYS A 73 12.51 12.95 -4.77
CA LYS A 73 13.65 13.46 -3.99
C LYS A 73 14.98 13.03 -4.61
N SER A 74 15.08 11.77 -5.05
CA SER A 74 16.28 11.25 -5.72
C SER A 74 16.54 12.00 -7.03
N THR A 75 15.51 12.18 -7.87
CA THR A 75 15.61 12.93 -9.12
C THR A 75 16.08 14.36 -8.88
N TYR A 76 15.49 15.08 -7.92
CA TYR A 76 15.94 16.45 -7.58
C TYR A 76 17.37 16.48 -7.06
N SER A 77 17.77 15.50 -6.24
CA SER A 77 19.15 15.40 -5.75
C SER A 77 20.13 15.23 -6.91
N LEU A 78 19.85 14.30 -7.84
CA LEU A 78 20.69 14.08 -9.02
C LEU A 78 20.78 15.34 -9.89
N LEU A 79 19.65 16.02 -10.15
CA LEU A 79 19.64 17.27 -10.90
C LEU A 79 20.46 18.37 -10.21
N SER A 80 20.39 18.46 -8.88
CA SER A 80 21.17 19.45 -8.11
C SER A 80 22.67 19.18 -8.19
N ILE A 81 23.08 17.91 -8.27
CA ILE A 81 24.47 17.52 -8.43
C ILE A 81 24.94 17.91 -9.83
N VAL A 82 24.18 17.54 -10.87
CA VAL A 82 24.52 17.89 -12.26
C VAL A 82 24.66 19.40 -12.42
N LYS A 83 23.71 20.19 -11.89
CA LYS A 83 23.77 21.67 -11.92
C LYS A 83 24.94 22.28 -11.16
N LYS A 84 25.59 21.55 -10.24
CA LYS A 84 26.79 22.01 -9.53
C LYS A 84 28.08 21.71 -10.31
N PHE A 85 28.02 20.77 -11.25
CA PHE A 85 29.14 20.41 -12.12
C PHE A 85 29.12 21.17 -13.46
N GLU A 86 28.03 21.85 -13.76
CA GLU A 86 27.90 22.85 -14.82
C GLU A 86 28.34 24.23 -14.30
#